data_AF-A0A2W5YY65-F1
#
_entry.id   AF-A0A2W5YY65-F1
#
_cell.length_a   1.000
_cell.length_b   1.000
_cell.length_c   1.000
_cell.angle_alpha   90.00
_cell.angle_beta   90.00
_cell.angle_gamma   90.00
#
_symmetry.space_group_name_H-M   'P 1'
#
loop_
_entity.id
_entity.type
_entity.pdbx_description
1 polymer ?
#
loop_
_entity_poly.entity_id
_entity_poly.type
_entity_poly.pdbx_seq_one_letter_code
_entity_poly.pdbx_strand_id
1 'polypeptide(L)'
;MLVAYGAIGLVVLLLGAVLGFGAADRVERLLGDADASVGAAAIAVRHAADGFTGFGRSAGEAQAAASQAAAVSRDTSVTMSNLASSMSVNILGSQPLAPMGGDFRRAAEQLGTLASDLDRIGGSLGSNRTDLNTIESDLRVLADRLDEFRGRSSAGAGSGSGAPPIGLLLAGFLLWVGVQSGAAIAIGVSLLRRPDPLVG
;
A
#
# COMPACT_ATOMS: atom_id res chain seq x y z
N MET A 1 -28.55 39.70 40.34
CA MET A 1 -27.97 38.34 40.22
C MET A 1 -28.32 37.64 38.91
N LEU A 2 -29.56 37.74 38.38
CA LEU A 2 -29.92 37.14 37.08
C LEU A 2 -29.11 37.67 35.86
N VAL A 3 -28.88 38.98 35.79
CA VAL A 3 -28.12 39.61 34.69
C VAL A 3 -26.64 39.17 34.67
N ALA A 4 -26.04 38.98 35.85
CA ALA A 4 -24.67 38.48 35.97
C ALA A 4 -24.54 37.03 35.49
N TYR A 5 -25.53 36.18 35.79
CA TYR A 5 -25.60 34.80 35.30
C TYR A 5 -25.75 34.73 33.77
N GLY A 6 -26.56 35.62 33.18
CA GLY A 6 -26.71 35.71 31.73
C GLY A 6 -25.44 36.14 31.00
N ALA A 7 -24.71 37.13 31.56
CA ALA A 7 -23.43 37.57 31.00
C ALA A 7 -22.36 36.47 31.05
N ILE A 8 -22.29 35.71 32.15
CA ILE A 8 -21.37 34.57 32.29
C ILE A 8 -21.71 33.47 31.28
N GLY A 9 -22.99 33.16 31.06
CA GLY A 9 -23.40 32.18 30.06
C GLY A 9 -22.98 32.58 28.64
N LEU A 10 -23.12 33.85 28.28
CA LEU A 10 -22.73 34.37 26.96
C LEU A 10 -21.21 34.31 26.75
N VAL A 11 -20.42 34.62 27.79
CA VAL A 11 -18.95 34.50 27.76
C VAL A 11 -18.52 33.03 27.62
N VAL A 12 -19.12 32.10 28.36
CA VAL A 12 -18.82 30.66 28.24
C VAL A 12 -19.19 30.13 26.85
N LEU A 13 -20.29 30.60 26.27
CA LEU A 13 -20.75 30.21 24.94
C LEU A 13 -19.81 30.73 23.84
N LEU A 14 -19.39 32.00 23.93
CA LEU A 14 -18.39 32.58 23.03
C LEU A 14 -17.03 31.87 23.14
N LEU A 15 -16.60 31.56 24.36
CA LEU A 15 -15.35 30.85 24.60
C LEU A 15 -15.40 29.41 24.06
N GLY A 16 -16.52 28.71 24.29
CA GLY A 16 -16.78 27.37 23.76
C GLY A 16 -16.87 27.36 22.23
N ALA A 17 -17.42 28.39 21.61
CA ALA A 17 -17.42 28.57 20.17
C ALA A 17 -16.01 28.67 19.61
N VAL A 18 -15.22 29.64 20.11
CA VAL A 18 -13.86 29.88 19.61
C VAL A 18 -12.97 28.64 19.78
N LEU A 19 -13.06 27.96 20.92
CA LEU A 19 -12.32 26.73 21.18
C LEU A 19 -12.83 25.54 20.33
N GLY A 20 -14.15 25.42 20.18
CA GLY A 20 -14.78 24.32 19.45
C GLY A 20 -14.59 24.39 17.93
N PHE A 21 -14.69 25.57 17.32
CA PHE A 21 -14.41 25.77 15.90
C PHE A 21 -12.94 25.49 15.57
N GLY A 22 -12.01 25.90 16.44
CA GLY A 22 -10.59 25.60 16.28
C GLY A 22 -10.26 24.12 16.39
N ALA A 23 -10.96 23.38 17.28
CA ALA A 23 -10.81 21.94 17.39
C ALA A 23 -11.42 21.20 16.18
N ALA A 24 -12.59 21.62 15.70
CA ALA A 24 -13.26 21.04 14.54
C ALA A 24 -12.42 21.18 13.26
N ASP A 25 -11.89 22.38 12.97
CA ASP A 25 -11.03 22.64 11.80
C ASP A 25 -9.74 21.79 11.84
N ARG A 26 -9.16 21.58 13.03
CA ARG A 26 -8.02 20.66 13.20
C ARG A 26 -8.39 19.21 12.90
N VAL A 27 -9.54 18.75 13.38
CA VAL A 27 -10.00 17.37 13.14
C VAL A 27 -10.31 17.17 11.66
N GLU A 28 -10.97 18.12 11.00
CA GLU A 28 -11.25 18.06 9.55
C GLU A 28 -9.96 18.02 8.72
N ARG A 29 -8.95 18.83 9.07
CA ARG A 29 -7.63 18.76 8.43
C ARG A 29 -6.92 17.44 8.66
N LEU A 30 -6.90 16.94 9.90
CA LEU A 30 -6.30 15.64 10.22
C LEU A 30 -6.97 14.49 9.47
N LEU A 31 -8.29 14.53 9.31
CA LEU A 31 -9.04 13.55 8.53
C LEU A 31 -8.72 13.64 7.03
N GLY A 32 -8.58 14.85 6.48
CA GLY A 32 -8.15 15.08 5.10
C GLY A 32 -6.72 14.58 4.84
N ASP A 33 -5.79 14.88 5.75
CA ASP A 33 -4.41 14.43 5.67
C ASP A 33 -4.31 12.89 5.79
N ALA A 34 -5.11 12.29 6.68
CA ALA A 34 -5.20 10.84 6.81
C ALA A 34 -5.73 10.19 5.52
N ASP A 35 -6.82 10.70 4.95
CA ASP A 35 -7.40 10.22 3.69
C ASP A 35 -6.42 10.32 2.51
N ALA A 36 -5.69 11.44 2.42
CA ALA A 36 -4.63 11.64 1.43
C ALA A 36 -3.47 10.64 1.63
N SER A 37 -3.03 10.43 2.88
CA SER A 37 -1.94 9.49 3.18
C SER A 37 -2.30 8.04 2.87
N VAL A 38 -3.53 7.61 3.18
CA VAL A 38 -4.05 6.27 2.85
C VAL A 38 -4.14 6.09 1.33
N GLY A 39 -4.58 7.12 0.60
CA GLY A 39 -4.58 7.09 -0.87
C GLY A 39 -3.19 6.96 -1.47
N ALA A 40 -2.24 7.75 -0.98
CA ALA A 40 -0.86 7.67 -1.42
C ALA A 40 -0.26 6.28 -1.13
N ALA A 41 -0.58 5.69 0.02
CA ALA A 41 -0.18 4.33 0.37
C ALA A 41 -0.79 3.28 -0.58
N ALA A 42 -2.09 3.36 -0.88
CA ALA A 42 -2.75 2.44 -1.81
C ALA A 42 -2.13 2.49 -3.22
N ILE A 43 -1.84 3.70 -3.72
CA ILE A 43 -1.16 3.90 -5.01
C ILE A 43 0.27 3.33 -4.97
N ALA A 44 1.03 3.60 -3.91
CA ALA A 44 2.38 3.07 -3.75
C ALA A 44 2.39 1.53 -3.72
N VAL A 45 1.44 0.91 -3.03
CA VAL A 45 1.28 -0.54 -2.98
C VAL A 45 0.91 -1.11 -4.36
N ARG A 46 0.06 -0.44 -5.14
CA ARG A 46 -0.25 -0.84 -6.53
C ARG A 46 0.97 -0.75 -7.43
N HIS A 47 1.73 0.34 -7.35
CA HIS A 47 2.98 0.46 -8.11
C HIS A 47 4.00 -0.60 -7.71
N ALA A 48 4.08 -0.96 -6.43
CA ALA A 48 4.89 -2.08 -5.99
C ALA A 48 4.43 -3.39 -6.64
N ALA A 49 3.12 -3.69 -6.63
CA ALA A 49 2.56 -4.87 -7.28
C ALA A 49 2.88 -4.93 -8.78
N ASP A 50 2.72 -3.82 -9.51
CA ASP A 50 3.07 -3.73 -10.93
C ASP A 50 4.58 -3.95 -11.17
N GLY A 51 5.42 -3.43 -10.27
CA GLY A 51 6.86 -3.69 -10.27
C GLY A 51 7.18 -5.17 -10.13
N PHE A 52 6.49 -5.88 -9.23
CA PHE A 52 6.62 -7.34 -9.06
C PHE A 52 6.18 -8.12 -10.31
N THR A 53 5.13 -7.69 -11.01
CA THR A 53 4.76 -8.26 -12.32
C THR A 53 5.89 -8.10 -13.34
N GLY A 54 6.55 -6.94 -13.36
CA GLY A 54 7.73 -6.68 -14.19
C GLY A 54 8.89 -7.63 -13.87
N PHE A 55 9.20 -7.81 -12.58
CA PHE A 55 10.22 -8.76 -12.13
C PHE A 55 9.86 -10.21 -12.47
N GLY A 56 8.60 -10.60 -12.32
CA GLY A 56 8.12 -11.95 -12.67
C GLY A 56 8.29 -12.26 -14.16
N ARG A 57 8.07 -11.27 -15.03
CA ARG A 57 8.34 -11.40 -16.48
C ARG A 57 9.83 -11.57 -16.75
N SER A 58 10.67 -10.69 -16.19
CA SER A 58 12.13 -10.75 -16.34
C SER A 58 12.72 -12.07 -15.82
N ALA A 59 12.25 -12.56 -14.67
CA ALA A 59 12.63 -13.87 -14.13
C ALA A 59 12.21 -15.02 -15.06
N GLY A 60 11.03 -14.92 -15.70
CA GLY A 60 10.57 -15.89 -16.70
C GLY A 60 11.43 -15.92 -17.95
N GLU A 61 11.84 -14.75 -18.45
CA GLU A 61 12.78 -14.62 -19.57
C GLU A 61 14.16 -15.19 -19.22
N ALA A 62 14.66 -14.89 -18.02
CA ALA A 62 15.92 -15.44 -17.52
C ALA A 62 15.87 -16.96 -17.36
N GLN A 63 14.75 -17.51 -16.87
CA GLN A 63 14.54 -18.96 -16.76
C GLN A 63 14.56 -19.61 -18.15
N ALA A 64 13.87 -19.03 -19.12
CA ALA A 64 13.86 -19.53 -20.50
C ALA A 64 15.26 -19.50 -21.10
N ALA A 65 16.00 -18.41 -20.94
CA ALA A 65 17.38 -18.28 -21.39
C ALA A 65 18.30 -19.33 -20.73
N ALA A 66 18.17 -19.55 -19.41
CA ALA A 66 18.94 -20.57 -18.70
C ALA A 66 18.65 -21.98 -19.24
N SER A 67 17.37 -22.30 -19.47
CA SER A 67 16.97 -23.60 -20.03
C SER A 67 17.51 -23.83 -21.46
N GLN A 68 17.53 -22.78 -22.28
CA GLN A 68 18.09 -22.84 -23.63
C GLN A 68 19.61 -23.02 -23.59
N ALA A 69 20.29 -22.29 -22.72
CA ALA A 69 21.73 -22.43 -22.51
C ALA A 69 22.10 -23.82 -21.97
N ALA A 70 21.26 -24.40 -21.10
CA ALA A 70 21.45 -25.76 -20.59
C ALA A 70 21.34 -26.79 -21.71
N ALA A 71 20.33 -26.67 -22.59
CA ALA A 71 20.14 -27.54 -23.74
C ALA A 71 21.34 -27.46 -24.70
N VAL A 72 21.77 -26.25 -25.08
CA VAL A 72 22.95 -26.05 -25.95
C VAL A 72 24.21 -26.63 -25.33
N SER A 73 24.41 -26.44 -24.02
CA SER A 73 25.58 -26.99 -23.31
C SER A 73 25.55 -28.51 -23.31
N ARG A 74 24.39 -29.14 -23.13
CA ARG A 74 24.20 -30.60 -23.18
C ARG A 74 24.46 -31.16 -24.57
N ASP A 75 23.93 -30.51 -25.61
CA ASP A 75 24.17 -30.92 -27.00
C ASP A 75 25.65 -30.80 -27.39
N THR A 76 26.30 -29.73 -26.94
CA THR A 76 27.75 -29.53 -27.14
C THR A 76 28.55 -30.59 -26.37
N SER A 77 28.15 -30.92 -25.14
CA SER A 77 28.75 -32.00 -24.34
C SER A 77 28.69 -33.34 -25.07
N VAL A 78 27.51 -33.71 -25.61
CA VAL A 78 27.33 -34.94 -26.40
C VAL A 78 28.21 -34.92 -27.65
N THR A 79 28.26 -33.80 -28.36
CA THR A 79 29.09 -33.64 -29.57
C THR A 79 30.57 -33.82 -29.24
N MET A 80 31.07 -33.21 -28.16
CA MET A 80 32.46 -33.34 -27.72
C MET A 80 32.79 -34.77 -27.26
N SER A 81 31.85 -35.45 -26.59
CA SER A 81 32.00 -36.86 -26.22
C SER A 81 32.10 -37.76 -27.45
N ASN A 82 31.25 -37.53 -28.46
CA ASN A 82 31.29 -38.26 -29.73
C ASN A 82 32.61 -38.02 -30.47
N LEU A 83 33.08 -36.76 -30.53
CA LEU A 83 34.39 -36.41 -31.12
C LEU A 83 35.53 -37.12 -30.38
N ALA A 84 35.52 -37.13 -29.05
CA ALA A 84 36.51 -37.84 -28.24
C ALA A 84 36.52 -39.35 -28.55
N SER A 85 35.34 -39.95 -28.74
CA SER A 85 35.20 -41.36 -29.14
C SER A 85 35.70 -41.62 -30.56
N SER A 86 35.47 -40.70 -31.50
CA SER A 86 35.97 -40.84 -32.88
C SER A 86 37.50 -40.67 -32.95
N MET A 87 38.12 -39.95 -32.02
CA MET A 87 39.58 -39.79 -31.97
C MET A 87 40.33 -40.99 -31.36
N SER A 88 39.63 -41.98 -30.81
CA SER A 88 40.26 -43.19 -30.26
C SER A 88 40.61 -44.25 -31.31
N VAL A 89 40.59 -43.91 -32.61
CA VAL A 89 40.93 -44.84 -33.70
C VAL A 89 42.41 -45.18 -33.67
N ASN A 90 42.71 -46.46 -33.64
CA ASN A 90 44.08 -46.98 -33.55
C ASN A 90 44.65 -47.19 -34.95
N ILE A 91 45.77 -46.53 -35.29
CA ILE A 91 46.47 -46.72 -36.55
C ILE A 91 47.80 -47.40 -36.24
N LEU A 92 47.93 -48.66 -36.69
CA LEU A 92 49.16 -49.46 -36.57
C LEU A 92 49.71 -49.57 -35.12
N GLY A 93 48.82 -49.60 -34.12
CA GLY A 93 49.18 -49.76 -32.71
C GLY A 93 49.60 -48.48 -31.99
N SER A 94 49.55 -47.32 -32.65
CA SER A 94 49.78 -46.01 -32.05
C SER A 94 48.50 -45.17 -32.05
N GLN A 95 48.22 -44.47 -30.94
CA GLN A 95 47.11 -43.52 -30.82
C GLN A 95 47.65 -42.08 -30.73
N PRO A 96 48.09 -41.48 -31.85
CA PRO A 96 48.67 -40.14 -31.84
C PRO A 96 47.68 -39.05 -31.36
N LEU A 97 46.37 -39.30 -31.49
CA LEU A 97 45.30 -38.38 -31.08
C LEU A 97 44.73 -38.65 -29.68
N ALA A 98 45.24 -39.67 -28.96
CA ALA A 98 44.73 -40.01 -27.62
C ALA A 98 44.76 -38.82 -26.62
N PRO A 99 45.80 -37.96 -26.58
CA PRO A 99 45.81 -36.81 -25.67
C PRO A 99 44.66 -35.83 -25.97
N MET A 100 44.40 -35.53 -27.24
CA MET A 100 43.32 -34.63 -27.67
C MET A 100 41.94 -35.20 -27.32
N GLY A 101 41.73 -36.52 -27.50
CA GLY A 101 40.50 -37.17 -27.07
C GLY A 101 40.23 -37.02 -25.57
N GLY A 102 41.28 -36.99 -24.75
CA GLY A 102 41.17 -36.72 -23.32
C GLY A 102 40.72 -35.29 -23.00
N ASP A 103 41.21 -34.30 -23.75
CA ASP A 103 40.77 -32.89 -23.60
C ASP A 103 39.30 -32.72 -23.99
N PHE A 104 38.86 -33.33 -25.10
CA PHE A 104 37.45 -33.29 -25.51
C PHE A 104 36.51 -33.94 -24.50
N ARG A 105 36.92 -35.05 -23.88
CA ARG A 105 36.13 -35.69 -22.82
C ARG A 105 36.00 -34.82 -21.58
N ARG A 106 37.09 -34.17 -21.15
CA ARG A 106 37.06 -33.19 -20.05
C ARG A 106 36.15 -32.00 -20.38
N ALA A 107 36.22 -31.47 -21.60
CA ALA A 107 35.32 -30.40 -22.03
C ALA A 107 33.85 -30.84 -22.04
N ALA A 108 33.56 -32.07 -22.48
CA ALA A 108 32.22 -32.64 -22.44
C ALA A 108 31.67 -32.72 -21.01
N GLU A 109 32.47 -33.20 -20.05
CA GLU A 109 32.09 -33.28 -18.63
C GLU A 109 31.83 -31.91 -18.01
N GLN A 110 32.67 -30.91 -18.32
CA GLN A 110 32.48 -29.53 -17.88
C GLN A 110 31.19 -28.92 -18.44
N LEU A 111 30.91 -29.12 -19.72
CA LEU A 111 29.67 -28.66 -20.36
C LEU A 111 28.43 -29.36 -19.79
N GLY A 112 28.54 -30.65 -19.47
CA GLY A 112 27.47 -31.41 -18.79
C GLY A 112 27.18 -30.86 -17.39
N THR A 113 28.23 -30.49 -16.66
CA THR A 113 28.12 -29.85 -15.34
C THR A 113 27.48 -28.47 -15.46
N LEU A 114 27.94 -27.64 -16.40
CA LEU A 114 27.35 -26.33 -16.69
C LEU A 114 25.86 -26.43 -17.03
N ALA A 115 25.46 -27.40 -17.86
CA ALA A 115 24.06 -27.63 -18.19
C ALA A 115 23.23 -27.94 -16.93
N SER A 116 23.75 -28.77 -16.03
CA SER A 116 23.10 -29.09 -14.75
C SER A 116 22.96 -27.87 -13.83
N ASP A 117 23.99 -27.03 -13.77
CA ASP A 117 23.95 -25.79 -12.99
C ASP A 117 22.94 -24.79 -13.56
N LEU A 118 22.86 -24.68 -14.88
CA LEU A 118 21.85 -23.86 -15.56
C LEU A 118 20.42 -24.38 -15.31
N ASP A 119 20.21 -25.71 -15.31
CA ASP A 119 18.93 -26.31 -14.94
C ASP A 119 18.53 -25.95 -13.49
N ARG A 120 19.49 -26.00 -12.54
CA ARG A 120 19.26 -25.57 -11.15
C ARG A 120 18.92 -24.09 -11.06
N ILE A 121 19.64 -23.23 -11.78
CA ILE A 121 19.35 -21.78 -11.83
C ILE A 121 17.94 -21.56 -12.39
N GLY A 122 17.57 -22.27 -13.47
CA GLY A 122 16.22 -22.22 -14.03
C GLY A 122 15.14 -22.63 -13.02
N GLY A 123 15.38 -23.69 -12.24
CA GLY A 123 14.48 -24.12 -11.16
C GLY A 123 14.33 -23.08 -10.04
N SER A 124 15.43 -22.46 -9.61
CA SER A 124 15.42 -21.39 -8.61
C SER A 124 14.68 -20.14 -9.13
N LEU A 125 14.87 -19.76 -10.39
CA LEU A 125 14.15 -18.66 -11.02
C LEU A 125 12.64 -18.94 -11.12
N GLY A 126 12.25 -20.18 -11.43
CA GLY A 126 10.85 -20.59 -11.44
C GLY A 126 10.19 -20.53 -10.05
N SER A 127 10.93 -20.93 -9.01
CA SER A 127 10.48 -20.82 -7.61
C SER A 127 10.33 -19.36 -7.21
N ASN A 128 11.36 -18.54 -7.44
CA ASN A 128 11.31 -17.10 -7.18
C ASN A 128 10.14 -16.43 -7.91
N ARG A 129 9.86 -16.80 -9.17
CA ARG A 129 8.71 -16.27 -9.90
C ARG A 129 7.38 -16.59 -9.22
N THR A 130 7.25 -17.79 -8.65
CA THR A 130 6.03 -18.19 -7.91
C THR A 130 5.88 -17.36 -6.64
N ASP A 131 6.98 -17.11 -5.93
CA ASP A 131 6.98 -16.26 -4.73
C ASP A 131 6.63 -14.80 -5.09
N LEU A 132 7.21 -14.26 -6.17
CA LEU A 132 6.91 -12.92 -6.66
C LEU A 132 5.43 -12.76 -7.04
N ASN A 133 4.83 -13.77 -7.68
CA ASN A 133 3.39 -13.76 -7.99
C ASN A 133 2.52 -13.76 -6.71
N THR A 134 2.97 -14.44 -5.67
CA THR A 134 2.27 -14.45 -4.37
C THR A 134 2.34 -13.08 -3.71
N ILE A 135 3.53 -12.46 -3.68
CA ILE A 135 3.72 -11.11 -3.16
C ILE A 135 2.90 -10.09 -3.95
N GLU A 136 2.87 -10.17 -5.29
CA GLU A 136 2.02 -9.34 -6.14
C GLU A 136 0.54 -9.44 -5.73
N SER A 137 0.04 -10.67 -5.54
CA SER A 137 -1.34 -10.91 -5.11
C SER A 137 -1.62 -10.28 -3.73
N ASP A 138 -0.71 -10.48 -2.77
CA ASP A 138 -0.86 -9.94 -1.42
C ASP A 138 -0.85 -8.41 -1.41
N LEU A 139 -0.01 -7.78 -2.23
CA LEU A 139 0.01 -6.33 -2.39
C LEU A 139 -1.29 -5.80 -3.01
N ARG A 140 -1.86 -6.48 -4.02
CA ARG A 140 -3.16 -6.09 -4.56
C ARG A 140 -4.27 -6.17 -3.51
N VAL A 141 -4.30 -7.26 -2.74
CA VAL A 141 -5.25 -7.40 -1.62
C VAL A 141 -5.05 -6.29 -0.59
N LEU A 142 -3.81 -5.91 -0.28
CA LEU A 142 -3.51 -4.81 0.63
C LEU A 142 -4.00 -3.46 0.08
N ALA A 143 -3.79 -3.19 -1.21
CA ALA A 143 -4.29 -1.98 -1.85
C ALA A 143 -5.82 -1.90 -1.82
N ASP A 144 -6.49 -3.01 -2.11
CA ASP A 144 -7.96 -3.08 -2.07
C ASP A 144 -8.49 -2.87 -0.65
N ARG A 145 -7.82 -3.42 0.37
CA ARG A 145 -8.16 -3.17 1.79
C ARG A 145 -7.97 -1.72 2.20
N LEU A 146 -6.95 -1.03 1.67
CA LEU A 146 -6.72 0.39 1.91
C LEU A 146 -7.82 1.25 1.25
N ASP A 147 -8.21 0.91 0.03
CA ASP A 147 -9.33 1.56 -0.66
C ASP A 147 -10.67 1.31 0.05
N GLU A 148 -10.90 0.10 0.55
CA GLU A 148 -12.09 -0.22 1.34
C GLU A 148 -12.10 0.54 2.67
N PHE A 149 -10.97 0.62 3.35
CA PHE A 149 -10.82 1.42 4.57
C PHE A 149 -11.11 2.90 4.33
N ARG A 150 -10.64 3.43 3.20
CA ARG A 150 -10.93 4.80 2.74
C ARG A 150 -12.42 4.99 2.47
N GLY A 151 -13.05 4.03 1.77
CA GLY A 151 -14.48 4.02 1.47
C GLY A 151 -15.35 3.98 2.75
N ARG A 152 -14.98 3.14 3.72
CA ARG A 152 -15.66 3.08 5.02
C ARG A 152 -15.46 4.35 5.85
N SER A 153 -14.26 4.92 5.83
CA SER A 153 -13.96 6.17 6.57
C SER A 153 -14.73 7.36 6.00
N SER A 154 -14.80 7.47 4.67
CA SER A 154 -15.59 8.50 3.98
C SER A 154 -17.11 8.30 4.15
N ALA A 155 -17.60 7.05 4.14
CA ALA A 155 -19.01 6.75 4.40
C ALA A 155 -19.41 6.99 5.88
N GLY A 156 -18.50 6.71 6.83
CA GLY A 156 -18.69 6.99 8.26
C GLY A 156 -18.63 8.48 8.60
N ALA A 157 -17.80 9.24 7.87
CA ALA A 157 -17.79 10.71 7.93
C ALA A 157 -18.96 11.34 7.15
N GLY A 158 -19.59 10.60 6.24
CA GLY A 158 -20.49 11.10 5.21
C GLY A 158 -21.73 10.25 4.99
N SER A 159 -22.57 10.14 6.02
CA SER A 159 -24.01 9.98 5.75
C SER A 159 -24.52 11.24 5.02
N GLY A 160 -24.33 11.25 3.70
CA GLY A 160 -24.96 12.14 2.73
C GLY A 160 -24.29 13.49 2.51
N SER A 161 -24.31 13.92 1.26
CA SER A 161 -24.09 15.26 0.68
C SER A 161 -25.04 16.34 1.24
N GLY A 162 -25.14 16.42 2.56
CA GLY A 162 -26.03 17.27 3.35
C GLY A 162 -25.73 17.23 4.86
N ALA A 163 -24.77 16.41 5.31
CA ALA A 163 -24.24 16.50 6.67
C ALA A 163 -23.53 17.86 6.82
N PRO A 164 -24.01 18.76 7.69
CA PRO A 164 -23.39 20.05 7.86
C PRO A 164 -21.95 19.83 8.36
N PRO A 165 -20.95 20.61 7.89
CA PRO A 165 -19.60 20.53 8.44
C PRO A 165 -19.70 20.59 9.97
N ILE A 166 -18.79 19.95 10.71
CA ILE A 166 -18.88 19.87 12.17
C ILE A 166 -18.99 21.29 12.75
N GLY A 167 -18.36 22.26 12.10
CA GLY A 167 -18.55 23.69 12.37
C GLY A 167 -20.01 24.17 12.28
N LEU A 168 -20.80 23.76 11.29
CA LEU A 168 -22.22 24.13 11.16
C LEU A 168 -23.11 23.44 12.21
N LEU A 169 -22.82 22.19 12.58
CA LEU A 169 -23.49 21.54 13.71
C LEU A 169 -23.16 22.25 15.03
N LEU A 170 -21.90 22.62 15.23
CA LEU A 170 -21.47 23.42 16.37
C LEU A 170 -22.14 24.80 16.36
N ALA A 171 -22.19 25.46 15.19
CA ALA A 171 -22.84 26.75 15.01
C ALA A 171 -24.34 26.67 15.32
N GLY A 172 -25.02 25.62 14.85
CA GLY A 172 -26.43 25.36 15.15
C GLY A 172 -26.66 25.11 16.64
N PHE A 173 -25.79 24.34 17.29
CA PHE A 173 -25.84 24.10 18.72
C PHE A 173 -25.60 25.39 19.52
N LEU A 174 -24.59 26.19 19.14
CA LEU A 174 -24.28 27.48 19.75
C LEU A 174 -25.42 28.49 19.56
N LEU A 175 -26.02 28.52 18.37
CA LEU A 175 -27.20 29.35 18.08
C LEU A 175 -28.36 28.95 18.98
N TRP A 176 -28.64 27.64 19.12
CA TRP A 176 -29.72 27.12 19.96
C TRP A 176 -29.51 27.48 21.44
N VAL A 177 -28.30 27.27 21.98
CA VAL A 177 -27.97 27.64 23.36
C VAL A 177 -28.01 29.16 23.53
N GLY A 178 -27.59 29.93 22.52
CA GLY A 178 -27.65 31.38 22.52
C GLY A 178 -29.08 31.91 22.63
N VAL A 179 -30.02 31.30 21.90
CA VAL A 179 -31.46 31.63 21.98
C VAL A 179 -32.03 31.35 23.37
N GLN A 180 -31.72 30.19 23.96
CA GLN A 180 -32.12 29.83 25.32
C GLN A 180 -31.60 30.84 26.37
N SER A 181 -30.32 31.21 26.28
CA SER A 181 -29.73 32.22 27.16
C SER A 181 -30.36 33.60 26.98
N GLY A 182 -30.63 34.02 25.73
CA GLY A 182 -31.30 35.30 25.45
C GLY A 182 -32.71 35.37 26.03
N ALA A 183 -33.48 34.29 25.92
CA ALA A 183 -34.83 34.20 26.48
C ALA A 183 -34.83 34.33 28.01
N ALA A 184 -33.88 33.70 28.69
CA ALA A 184 -33.74 33.82 30.15
C ALA A 184 -33.44 35.26 30.59
N ILE A 185 -32.60 35.99 29.85
CA ILE A 185 -32.29 37.40 30.11
C ILE A 185 -33.52 38.29 29.89
N ALA A 186 -34.25 38.08 28.80
CA ALA A 186 -35.45 38.87 28.48
C ALA A 186 -36.56 38.69 29.53
N ILE A 187 -36.79 37.46 29.99
CA ILE A 187 -37.75 37.16 31.06
C ILE A 187 -37.31 37.83 32.37
N GLY A 188 -36.02 37.77 32.71
CA GLY A 188 -35.47 38.42 33.90
C GLY A 188 -35.65 39.95 33.90
N VAL A 189 -35.42 40.60 32.76
CA VAL A 189 -35.62 42.05 32.60
C VAL A 189 -37.12 42.41 32.63
N SER A 190 -37.99 41.57 32.06
CA SER A 190 -39.44 41.78 32.09
C SER A 190 -40.00 41.72 33.51
N LEU A 191 -39.51 40.81 34.35
CA LEU A 191 -39.89 40.70 35.76
C LEU A 191 -39.44 41.90 36.59
N LEU A 192 -38.22 42.42 36.35
CA LEU A 192 -37.71 43.63 37.03
C LEU A 192 -38.41 44.92 36.59
N ARG A 193 -39.03 44.91 35.39
CA ARG A 193 -39.81 46.05 34.87
C ARG A 193 -41.28 46.03 35.26
N ARG A 194 -41.76 44.99 35.95
CA ARG A 194 -43.10 45.03 36.55
C ARG A 194 -42.97 45.83 37.85
N PRO A 195 -43.52 47.07 37.91
CA PRO A 195 -43.61 47.79 39.16
C PRO A 195 -44.57 47.02 40.07
N ASP A 196 -44.19 46.77 41.32
CA ASP A 196 -45.14 46.31 42.32
C ASP A 196 -46.32 47.29 42.37
N PRO A 197 -47.58 46.83 42.19
CA PRO A 197 -48.70 47.64 42.62
C PRO A 197 -48.57 47.76 44.14
N LEU A 198 -48.22 48.97 44.58
CA LEU A 198 -48.28 49.43 45.96
C LEU A 198 -49.53 48.83 46.64
N VAL A 199 -49.30 47.87 47.53
CA VAL A 199 -50.34 47.40 48.47
C VAL A 199 -50.56 48.56 49.43
N GLY A 200 -51.68 49.26 49.23
CA GLY A 200 -52.28 50.17 50.21
C GLY A 200 -53.00 49.41 51.31
#